data_AF-A0A948T3C4-F1
#
_entry.id   AF-A0A948T3C4-F1
#
_cell.length_a   1.000
_cell.length_b   1.000
_cell.length_c   1.000
_cell.angle_alpha   90.00
_cell.angle_beta   90.00
_cell.angle_gamma   90.00
#
_symmetry.space_group_name_H-M   'P 1'
#
loop_
_entity.id
_entity.type
_entity.pdbx_description
1 polymer ?
#
loop_
_entity_poly.entity_id
_entity_poly.type
_entity_poly.pdbx_seq_one_letter_code
_entity_poly.pdbx_strand_id
1 'polypeptide(L)'
;MGIWKQVISMVVGIGAGALAYKLVQDYNARNKTEVKTEFESQEPQDQPEQEAKAEQSVVQYPARPDNGPNVNPVSLGTLEKPIDHATGKLDATRIASQEDFGDWDEWGCQG
;
A
#
# COMPACT_ATOMS: atom_id res chain seq x y z
N MET A 1 -17.50 -25.69 -46.17
CA MET A 1 -17.71 -26.04 -44.74
C MET A 1 -16.77 -25.36 -43.74
N GLY A 2 -15.78 -24.55 -44.17
CA GLY A 2 -14.83 -23.91 -43.23
C GLY A 2 -15.32 -22.60 -42.61
N ILE A 3 -16.04 -21.77 -43.37
CA ILE A 3 -16.43 -20.42 -42.96
C ILE A 3 -17.45 -20.45 -41.79
N TRP A 4 -18.40 -21.39 -41.82
CA TRP A 4 -19.38 -21.57 -40.73
C TRP A 4 -18.73 -21.97 -39.40
N LYS A 5 -17.63 -22.75 -39.43
CA LYS A 5 -16.88 -23.11 -38.22
C LYS A 5 -16.12 -21.92 -37.63
N GLN A 6 -15.56 -21.07 -38.49
CA GLN A 6 -14.85 -19.85 -38.08
C GLN A 6 -15.79 -18.82 -37.46
N VAL A 7 -17.00 -18.68 -38.00
CA VAL A 7 -18.03 -17.79 -37.43
C VAL A 7 -18.50 -18.30 -36.06
N ILE A 8 -18.72 -19.61 -35.91
CA ILE A 8 -19.10 -20.18 -34.61
C ILE A 8 -17.99 -19.96 -33.56
N SER A 9 -16.71 -20.22 -33.89
CA SER A 9 -15.62 -20.01 -32.94
C SER A 9 -15.45 -18.54 -32.55
N MET A 10 -15.63 -17.62 -33.49
CA MET A 10 -15.52 -16.18 -33.22
C MET A 10 -16.63 -15.70 -32.29
N VAL A 11 -17.86 -16.17 -32.48
CA VAL A 11 -19.00 -15.83 -31.61
C VAL A 11 -18.81 -16.42 -30.20
N VAL A 12 -18.31 -17.65 -30.08
CA VAL A 12 -18.03 -18.26 -28.76
C VAL A 12 -16.93 -17.50 -28.02
N GLY A 13 -15.86 -17.10 -28.72
CA GLY A 13 -14.77 -16.32 -28.12
C GLY A 13 -15.22 -14.94 -27.62
N ILE A 14 -16.03 -14.23 -28.41
CA ILE A 14 -16.59 -12.93 -28.00
C ILE A 14 -17.54 -13.09 -26.82
N GLY A 15 -18.38 -14.13 -26.81
CA GLY A 15 -19.28 -14.42 -25.70
C GLY A 15 -18.55 -14.71 -24.38
N ALA A 16 -17.50 -15.53 -24.42
CA ALA A 16 -16.67 -15.81 -23.25
C ALA A 16 -15.93 -14.57 -22.72
N GLY A 17 -15.41 -13.73 -23.62
CA GLY A 17 -14.76 -12.46 -23.26
C GLY A 17 -15.72 -11.47 -22.60
N ALA A 18 -16.95 -11.34 -23.10
CA ALA A 18 -17.96 -10.46 -22.53
C ALA A 18 -18.40 -10.91 -21.12
N LEU A 19 -18.53 -12.23 -20.89
CA LEU A 19 -18.83 -12.78 -19.57
C LEU A 19 -17.71 -12.49 -18.56
N ALA A 20 -16.45 -12.72 -18.96
CA ALA A 20 -15.30 -12.46 -18.10
C ALA A 20 -15.17 -10.96 -17.75
N TYR A 21 -15.39 -10.08 -18.72
CA TYR A 21 -15.38 -8.63 -18.50
C TYR A 21 -16.46 -8.20 -17.51
N LYS A 22 -17.68 -8.73 -17.64
CA LYS A 22 -18.77 -8.46 -16.69
C LYS A 22 -18.45 -8.97 -15.29
N LEU A 23 -17.84 -10.14 -15.16
CA LEU A 23 -17.46 -10.71 -13.87
C LEU A 23 -16.40 -9.85 -13.16
N VAL A 24 -15.41 -9.33 -13.90
CA VAL A 24 -14.40 -8.38 -13.37
C VAL A 24 -15.05 -7.06 -12.96
N GLN A 25 -15.97 -6.54 -13.78
CA GLN A 25 -16.69 -5.30 -13.48
C GLN A 25 -17.53 -5.43 -12.20
N ASP A 26 -18.25 -6.55 -12.04
CA ASP A 26 -19.04 -6.85 -10.85
C ASP A 26 -18.17 -7.08 -9.62
N TYR A 27 -17.03 -7.77 -9.74
CA TYR A 27 -16.08 -7.95 -8.64
C TYR A 27 -15.51 -6.61 -8.17
N ASN A 28 -15.08 -5.76 -9.10
CA ASN A 28 -14.57 -4.43 -8.78
C ASN A 28 -15.65 -3.53 -8.17
N ALA A 29 -16.91 -3.64 -8.61
CA ALA A 29 -18.04 -2.92 -8.03
C ALA A 29 -18.39 -3.41 -6.61
N ARG A 30 -18.34 -4.73 -6.38
CA ARG A 30 -18.59 -5.33 -5.06
C ARG A 30 -17.49 -4.99 -4.05
N ASN A 31 -16.22 -5.06 -4.45
CA ASN A 31 -15.10 -4.65 -3.59
C ASN A 31 -15.11 -3.14 -3.26
N LYS A 32 -15.81 -2.30 -4.05
CA LYS A 32 -16.01 -0.88 -3.70
C LYS A 32 -17.01 -0.70 -2.54
N THR A 33 -17.74 -1.74 -2.15
CA THR A 33 -18.87 -1.69 -1.21
C THR A 33 -18.69 -2.68 -0.05
N GLU A 34 -17.48 -2.79 0.50
CA GLU A 34 -17.25 -3.39 1.84
C GLU A 34 -16.54 -2.42 2.81
N VAL A 35 -16.73 -1.12 2.60
CA VAL A 35 -16.60 -0.14 3.68
C VAL A 35 -17.97 0.51 3.88
N LYS A 36 -18.94 -0.31 4.32
CA LYS A 36 -20.12 0.23 4.99
C LYS A 36 -19.71 0.57 6.42
N THR A 37 -18.99 1.68 6.55
CA THR A 37 -19.04 2.49 7.77
C THR A 37 -20.49 2.90 7.92
N GLU A 38 -21.15 2.38 8.95
CA GLU A 38 -22.41 2.89 9.43
C GLU A 38 -22.16 4.30 9.99
N PHE A 39 -22.34 5.32 9.15
CA PHE A 39 -22.72 6.64 9.61
C PHE A 39 -23.59 7.34 8.57
N GLU A 40 -24.78 7.68 9.03
CA GLU A 40 -25.90 8.30 8.35
C GLU A 40 -25.60 9.76 7.96
N SER A 41 -25.87 10.14 6.70
CA SER A 41 -26.58 11.39 6.30
C SER A 41 -26.35 11.80 4.84
N GLN A 42 -27.46 11.74 4.09
CA GLN A 42 -27.97 12.64 3.04
C GLN A 42 -27.04 13.28 1.96
N GLU A 43 -27.44 13.03 0.70
CA GLU A 43 -27.18 13.74 -0.56
C GLU A 43 -27.40 15.28 -0.48
N PRO A 44 -26.80 16.16 -1.35
CA PRO A 44 -27.13 16.18 -2.79
C PRO A 44 -26.05 16.63 -3.82
N GLN A 45 -26.18 16.06 -5.03
CA GLN A 45 -26.11 16.63 -6.39
C GLN A 45 -24.87 17.36 -6.99
N ASP A 46 -24.78 17.10 -8.31
CA ASP A 46 -24.27 17.89 -9.45
C ASP A 46 -22.79 17.81 -9.90
N GLN A 47 -22.63 17.42 -11.17
CA GLN A 47 -21.41 17.50 -12.00
C GLN A 47 -21.29 18.95 -12.54
N PRO A 48 -20.10 19.53 -12.79
CA PRO A 48 -19.34 19.18 -14.00
C PRO A 48 -17.80 19.24 -13.90
N GLU A 49 -17.21 18.56 -14.87
CA GLU A 49 -15.85 18.62 -15.42
C GLU A 49 -15.14 19.98 -15.34
N GLN A 50 -13.92 20.02 -14.78
CA GLN A 50 -12.91 21.02 -15.18
C GLN A 50 -11.47 20.62 -14.81
N GLU A 51 -10.64 20.59 -15.84
CA GLU A 51 -9.18 20.44 -15.90
C GLU A 51 -8.46 21.48 -15.02
N ALA A 52 -7.65 21.06 -14.03
CA ALA A 52 -6.61 21.92 -13.45
C ALA A 52 -5.59 21.14 -12.60
N LYS A 53 -4.35 21.12 -13.11
CA LYS A 53 -3.08 21.33 -12.39
C LYS A 53 -2.78 20.45 -11.17
N ALA A 54 -1.78 19.58 -11.33
CA ALA A 54 -1.12 18.87 -10.25
C ALA A 54 -0.54 19.87 -9.23
N GLU A 55 -1.27 20.10 -8.14
CA GLU A 55 -0.80 20.76 -6.95
C GLU A 55 -0.30 19.68 -5.99
N GLN A 56 0.99 19.70 -5.68
CA GLN A 56 1.58 18.80 -4.69
C GLN A 56 0.95 19.09 -3.33
N SER A 57 -0.02 18.25 -2.95
CA SER A 57 -0.57 18.30 -1.61
C SER A 57 0.53 17.94 -0.63
N VAL A 58 0.92 18.92 0.20
CA VAL A 58 1.71 18.66 1.40
C VAL A 58 0.91 17.66 2.24
N VAL A 59 1.45 16.46 2.39
CA VAL A 59 0.87 15.44 3.28
C VAL A 59 0.98 15.97 4.70
N GLN A 60 -0.09 16.61 5.16
CA GLN A 60 -0.23 17.05 6.54
C GLN A 60 -0.53 15.80 7.37
N TYR A 61 0.48 15.26 8.05
CA TYR A 61 0.25 14.19 9.01
C TYR A 61 -0.61 14.73 10.17
N PRO A 62 -1.58 13.95 10.69
CA PRO A 62 -2.30 14.33 11.89
C PRO A 62 -1.29 14.57 13.02
N ALA A 63 -1.51 15.63 13.79
CA ALA A 63 -0.71 15.89 14.98
C ALA A 63 -0.74 14.64 15.87
N ARG A 64 0.44 14.10 16.18
CA ARG A 64 0.54 12.93 17.06
C ARG A 64 -0.10 13.34 18.39
N PRO A 65 -1.10 12.60 18.90
CA PRO A 65 -1.63 12.88 20.22
C PRO A 65 -0.48 12.83 21.23
N ASP A 66 -0.44 13.82 22.12
CA ASP A 66 0.49 13.83 23.25
C ASP A 66 0.04 12.78 24.26
N ASN A 67 0.28 11.52 23.89
CA ASN A 67 0.21 10.40 24.78
C ASN A 67 1.48 10.50 25.60
N GLY A 68 1.34 10.66 26.93
CA GLY A 68 2.47 10.70 27.86
C GLY A 68 3.43 9.51 27.71
N PRO A 69 4.39 9.32 28.63
CA PRO A 69 5.42 8.29 28.49
C PRO A 69 4.82 6.96 28.04
N ASN A 70 5.37 6.37 26.97
CA ASN A 70 4.88 5.10 26.45
C ASN A 70 4.67 4.14 27.63
N VAL A 71 3.44 3.67 27.80
CA VAL A 71 3.03 2.80 28.92
C VAL A 71 3.96 1.60 29.06
N ASN A 72 4.54 1.14 27.95
CA ASN A 72 5.67 0.22 27.94
C ASN A 72 6.96 0.97 27.54
N PRO A 73 7.73 1.51 28.50
CA PRO A 73 8.97 2.19 28.18
C PRO A 73 9.96 1.17 27.61
N VAL A 74 10.36 1.36 26.35
CA VAL A 74 11.49 0.60 25.81
C VAL A 74 12.74 1.09 26.54
N SER A 75 13.42 0.20 27.25
CA SER A 75 14.77 0.48 27.73
C SER A 75 15.67 0.47 26.50
N LEU A 76 15.95 1.65 25.95
CA LEU A 76 17.03 1.79 24.99
C LEU A 76 18.28 1.28 25.71
N GLY A 77 18.88 0.20 25.21
CA GLY A 77 20.16 -0.27 25.72
C GLY A 77 21.18 0.87 25.67
N THR A 78 22.14 0.89 26.59
CA THR A 78 23.12 1.97 26.82
C THR A 78 24.12 2.17 25.67
N LEU A 79 23.75 1.87 24.42
CA LEU A 79 24.57 2.21 23.27
C LEU A 79 24.43 3.70 22.98
N GLU A 80 25.49 4.43 23.30
CA GLU A 80 25.64 5.83 22.93
C GLU A 80 25.53 5.94 21.40
N LYS A 81 24.71 6.89 20.94
CA LYS A 81 24.43 7.09 19.53
C LYS A 81 25.76 7.31 18.77
N PRO A 82 26.07 6.54 17.72
CA PRO A 82 27.34 6.70 17.01
C PRO A 82 27.34 8.00 16.20
N ILE A 83 28.00 9.01 16.73
CA ILE A 83 28.18 10.31 16.09
C ILE A 83 29.58 10.37 15.48
N ASP A 84 29.66 10.81 14.23
CA ASP A 84 30.93 11.14 13.59
C ASP A 84 31.53 12.40 14.23
N HIS A 85 32.78 12.31 14.69
CA HIS A 85 33.49 13.41 15.35
C HIS A 85 33.80 14.58 14.42
N ALA A 86 33.86 14.36 13.10
CA ALA A 86 34.14 15.42 12.14
C ALA A 86 32.89 16.23 11.78
N THR A 87 31.77 15.57 11.55
CA THR A 87 30.53 16.22 11.08
C THR A 87 29.51 16.47 12.20
N GLY A 88 29.65 15.83 13.36
CA GLY A 88 28.65 15.86 14.43
C GLY A 88 27.33 15.18 14.05
N LYS A 89 27.29 14.48 12.91
CA LYS A 89 26.12 13.77 12.40
C LYS A 89 26.19 12.30 12.79
N LEU A 90 25.06 11.62 12.64
CA LEU A 90 25.00 10.17 12.78
C LEU A 90 25.94 9.49 11.80
N ASP A 91 26.84 8.68 12.33
CA ASP A 91 27.61 7.75 11.52
C ASP A 91 26.76 6.49 11.30
N ALA A 92 26.09 6.46 10.14
CA ALA A 92 25.24 5.34 9.76
C ALA A 92 26.01 4.00 9.68
N THR A 93 27.33 4.05 9.44
CA THR A 93 28.15 2.84 9.32
C THR A 93 28.43 2.15 10.65
N ARG A 94 28.20 2.85 11.76
CA ARG A 94 28.47 2.37 13.12
C ARG A 94 27.20 2.02 13.91
N ILE A 95 26.03 2.04 13.26
CA ILE A 95 24.74 1.72 13.90
C ILE A 95 24.65 0.23 14.25
N ALA A 96 25.23 -0.63 13.42
CA ALA A 96 25.34 -2.06 13.66
C ALA A 96 26.63 -2.57 13.02
N SER A 97 27.36 -3.41 13.76
CA SER A 97 28.50 -4.16 13.26
C SER A 97 28.03 -5.46 12.59
N GLN A 98 28.86 -6.07 11.74
CA GLN A 98 28.53 -7.40 11.19
C GLN A 98 28.32 -8.45 12.29
N GLU A 99 29.01 -8.28 13.43
CA GLU A 99 28.94 -9.14 14.60
C GLU A 99 27.58 -9.03 15.33
N ASP A 100 26.86 -7.91 15.17
CA ASP A 100 25.52 -7.72 15.76
C ASP A 100 24.44 -8.53 15.03
N PHE A 101 24.74 -9.06 13.84
CA PHE A 101 23.84 -9.92 13.09
C PHE A 101 24.26 -11.38 13.30
N GLY A 102 23.35 -12.20 13.83
CA GLY A 102 23.56 -13.64 13.91
C GLY A 102 23.67 -14.29 12.53
N ASP A 103 24.27 -15.48 12.47
CA ASP A 103 24.36 -16.24 11.22
C ASP A 103 22.97 -16.66 10.75
N TRP A 104 22.55 -16.19 9.58
CA TRP A 104 21.24 -16.50 9.01
C TRP A 104 21.09 -17.97 8.65
N ASP A 105 22.20 -18.64 8.30
CA ASP A 105 22.20 -20.08 7.98
C ASP A 105 21.94 -20.92 9.23
N GLU A 106 22.48 -20.53 10.38
CA GLU A 106 22.22 -21.20 11.67
C GLU A 106 20.75 -21.09 12.10
N TRP A 107 20.04 -20.06 11.63
CA TRP A 107 18.64 -19.78 11.99
C TRP A 107 17.66 -20.30 10.91
N GLY A 108 18.18 -20.98 9.88
CA GLY A 108 17.39 -21.60 8.83
C GLY A 108 16.74 -20.60 7.87
N CYS A 109 17.22 -19.36 7.82
CA CYS A 109 16.72 -18.36 6.90
C CYS A 109 17.44 -18.47 5.54
N GLN A 110 16.79 -19.09 4.57
CA GLN A 110 17.26 -19.14 3.19
C GLN A 110 16.74 -17.91 2.42
N GLY A 111 17.68 -17.13 1.87
CA GLY A 111 17.40 -15.91 1.09
C GLY A 111 16.64 -16.15 -0.21
#